data_AF-A0A7C8A853-F1
#
_entry.id   AF-A0A7C8A853-F1
#
_cell.length_a   1.000
_cell.length_b   1.000
_cell.length_c   1.000
_cell.angle_alpha   90.00
_cell.angle_beta   90.00
_cell.angle_gamma   90.00
#
_symmetry.space_group_name_H-M   'P 1'
#
loop_
_entity.id
_entity.type
_entity.pdbx_description
1 polymer ?
#
loop_
_entity_poly.entity_id
_entity_poly.type
_entity_poly.pdbx_seq_one_letter_code
_entity_poly.pdbx_strand_id
1 'polypeptide(L)'
;MEWLNRNTSHLKSYSRKGNRICLAIFLVQILILSICPVSASAEKPSAEKELKLLDQKWTGDFDEMVKRRVIRALVTFSKTNYFLDGFDKGGVTYEVLRKFEKYINKKLKRKHLKIHLLVIPVARDQLIPALVEGRGDIAAASLTITPGRKRVVDFSEPLLKGVNEIVVGGPERPKLSSLEDLSGKAIYVRRSSSYYESLLRLNKSFKKAGKPQVILKPVDEYLEDEDLLEMVNAGLIPLIVVDDYLAKFWSQIFKNIILYPKIALNTDGEIAWMVRKNCPQLKKEINAFISSHKKGTLFGNIMFKRYFQNTKWARNCLTDDDLKRFKAAVGYFKKYGQKYGFDWLKVAALAYQESRIDQSKRSPAGAVGVMQILPDTAASDPINIPNIEEMEHNIHAGVKYLRWIYGNYFENEKMDRLNKLLFTLASYNAGPARVKQLRREASKTGLDPNIWFRNVELVAAKRIGRETVQYVSNIYKYYVVYRIITDQRTKKKITTKATSNNR
;
A
#
# COMPACT_ATOMS: atom_id res chain seq x y z
N MET A 1 -20.39 -8.47 59.25
CA MET A 1 -19.61 -9.70 59.53
C MET A 1 -19.99 -10.24 60.91
N GLU A 2 -21.28 -10.45 61.15
CA GLU A 2 -21.84 -11.14 62.34
C GLU A 2 -23.37 -11.26 62.18
N TRP A 3 -23.80 -11.88 61.08
CA TRP A 3 -25.22 -12.21 60.83
C TRP A 3 -25.36 -13.52 60.03
N LEU A 4 -24.41 -14.44 60.21
CA LEU A 4 -24.37 -15.73 59.51
C LEU A 4 -24.01 -16.83 60.50
N ASN A 5 -24.89 -17.06 61.48
CA ASN A 5 -25.03 -18.36 62.13
C ASN A 5 -26.22 -18.34 63.07
N ARG A 6 -27.32 -19.00 62.69
CA ARG A 6 -27.89 -20.12 63.46
C ARG A 6 -29.24 -20.54 62.91
N ASN A 7 -29.32 -21.84 62.64
CA ASN A 7 -30.50 -22.69 62.85
C ASN A 7 -31.62 -22.63 61.82
N THR A 8 -32.22 -23.73 61.36
CA THR A 8 -31.94 -25.18 61.37
C THR A 8 -33.12 -25.76 60.58
N SER A 9 -32.89 -26.89 59.91
CA SER A 9 -33.86 -27.98 59.71
C SER A 9 -35.29 -27.63 59.29
N HIS A 10 -35.66 -27.95 58.05
CA HIS A 10 -36.89 -28.72 57.76
C HIS A 10 -36.83 -29.20 56.31
N LEU A 11 -37.50 -30.33 56.04
CA LEU A 11 -37.75 -30.95 54.73
C LEU A 11 -36.74 -32.03 54.30
N LYS A 12 -36.67 -33.09 55.12
CA LYS A 12 -36.67 -34.47 54.60
C LYS A 12 -38.06 -35.07 54.81
N SER A 13 -38.44 -35.92 53.87
CA SER A 13 -39.64 -36.78 53.79
C SER A 13 -40.90 -36.14 53.19
N TYR A 14 -41.14 -36.42 51.92
CA TYR A 14 -42.26 -37.27 51.52
C TYR A 14 -41.88 -38.02 50.26
N SER A 15 -41.83 -39.35 50.37
CA SER A 15 -41.61 -40.27 49.26
C SER A 15 -42.95 -40.74 48.69
N ARG A 16 -42.92 -41.09 47.41
CA ARG A 16 -43.82 -42.04 46.74
C ARG A 16 -45.29 -41.62 46.57
N LYS A 17 -45.56 -41.06 45.39
CA LYS A 17 -46.61 -41.50 44.44
C LYS A 17 -46.39 -40.76 43.12
N GLY A 18 -46.13 -41.48 42.02
CA GLY A 18 -46.02 -40.85 40.70
C GLY A 18 -44.99 -41.43 39.71
N ASN A 19 -44.47 -42.64 39.93
CA ASN A 19 -43.74 -43.35 38.86
C ASN A 19 -44.77 -43.87 37.83
N ARG A 20 -45.14 -43.02 36.86
CA ARG A 20 -45.65 -43.41 35.51
C ARG A 20 -45.95 -42.26 34.53
N ILE A 21 -45.50 -41.02 34.77
CA ILE A 21 -45.74 -39.88 33.83
C ILE A 21 -44.45 -39.23 33.28
N CYS A 22 -43.24 -39.60 33.73
CA CYS A 22 -42.00 -38.98 33.21
C CYS A 22 -41.28 -39.73 32.08
N LEU A 23 -41.85 -40.81 31.52
CA LEU A 23 -41.25 -41.48 30.33
C LEU A 23 -41.95 -41.16 29.00
N ALA A 24 -43.01 -40.34 29.01
CA ALA A 24 -43.72 -39.93 27.79
C ALA A 24 -43.41 -38.48 27.34
N ILE A 25 -42.64 -37.72 28.12
CA ILE A 25 -42.24 -36.34 27.75
C ILE A 25 -40.83 -36.30 27.12
N PHE A 26 -40.04 -37.38 27.25
CA PHE A 26 -38.68 -37.43 26.68
C PHE A 26 -38.60 -38.02 25.25
N LEU A 27 -39.70 -38.49 24.67
CA LEU A 27 -39.73 -39.08 23.32
C LEU A 27 -40.56 -38.30 22.29
N VAL A 28 -41.15 -37.15 22.65
CA VAL A 28 -41.86 -36.26 21.70
C VAL A 28 -41.06 -35.00 21.33
N GLN A 29 -39.95 -34.70 22.02
CA GLN A 29 -39.03 -33.63 21.60
C GLN A 29 -37.97 -34.04 20.56
N ILE A 30 -37.91 -35.32 20.17
CA ILE A 30 -36.98 -35.81 19.14
C ILE A 30 -37.63 -35.92 17.75
N LEU A 31 -38.94 -35.61 17.60
CA LEU A 31 -39.64 -35.78 16.33
C LEU A 31 -40.44 -34.56 15.82
N ILE A 32 -40.00 -33.31 16.07
CA ILE A 32 -40.48 -32.11 15.35
C ILE A 32 -39.33 -31.09 15.14
N LEU A 33 -38.19 -31.53 14.61
CA LEU A 33 -37.12 -30.62 14.17
C LEU A 33 -36.60 -30.92 12.75
N SER A 34 -37.41 -31.61 11.94
CA SER A 34 -37.19 -31.74 10.52
C SER A 34 -38.27 -30.95 9.79
N ILE A 35 -37.85 -30.09 8.85
CA ILE A 35 -38.66 -29.15 8.06
C ILE A 35 -38.85 -27.77 8.71
N CYS A 36 -37.73 -27.13 9.06
CA CYS A 36 -37.58 -25.71 8.74
C CYS A 36 -36.52 -25.64 7.64
N PRO A 37 -36.78 -25.03 6.47
CA PRO A 37 -35.71 -24.72 5.55
C PRO A 37 -34.80 -23.76 6.30
N VAL A 38 -33.61 -24.23 6.69
CA VAL A 38 -32.52 -23.38 7.16
C VAL A 38 -32.36 -22.33 6.08
N SER A 39 -32.82 -21.12 6.39
CA SER A 39 -32.61 -19.96 5.57
C SER A 39 -31.09 -19.86 5.43
N ALA A 40 -30.61 -20.07 4.21
CA ALA A 40 -29.22 -20.01 3.86
C ALA A 40 -28.67 -18.66 4.35
N SER A 41 -28.02 -18.69 5.52
CA SER A 41 -27.13 -17.65 5.96
C SER A 41 -26.17 -17.44 4.81
N ALA A 42 -26.15 -16.23 4.25
CA ALA A 42 -25.19 -15.87 3.23
C ALA A 42 -23.80 -15.93 3.88
N GLU A 43 -23.16 -17.09 3.81
CA GLU A 43 -21.77 -17.27 4.18
C GLU A 43 -20.97 -16.17 3.49
N LYS A 44 -20.20 -15.41 4.28
CA LYS A 44 -19.14 -14.56 3.73
C LYS A 44 -18.32 -15.46 2.78
N PRO A 45 -18.03 -15.02 1.54
CA PRO A 45 -17.22 -15.83 0.65
C PRO A 45 -15.94 -16.24 1.38
N SER A 46 -15.62 -17.54 1.37
CA SER A 46 -14.38 -18.02 1.95
C SER A 46 -13.21 -17.25 1.34
N ALA A 47 -12.13 -17.01 2.10
CA ALA A 47 -10.93 -16.36 1.58
C ALA A 47 -10.41 -17.03 0.28
N GLU A 48 -10.71 -18.31 0.11
CA GLU A 48 -10.43 -19.06 -1.11
C GLU A 48 -11.29 -18.63 -2.32
N LYS A 49 -12.58 -18.38 -2.12
CA LYS A 49 -13.50 -17.87 -3.13
C LYS A 49 -13.21 -16.42 -3.48
N GLU A 50 -12.88 -15.59 -2.48
CA GLU A 50 -12.44 -14.21 -2.72
C GLU A 50 -11.18 -14.17 -3.58
N LEU A 51 -10.20 -15.06 -3.34
CA LEU A 51 -8.99 -15.05 -4.17
C LEU A 51 -9.20 -15.58 -5.58
N LYS A 52 -10.03 -16.62 -5.76
CA LYS A 52 -10.42 -17.08 -7.10
C LYS A 52 -11.08 -15.94 -7.91
N LEU A 53 -11.84 -15.07 -7.24
CA LEU A 53 -12.46 -13.87 -7.84
C LEU A 53 -11.47 -12.71 -8.10
N LEU A 54 -10.36 -12.66 -7.36
CA LEU A 54 -9.29 -11.66 -7.57
C LEU A 54 -8.45 -11.97 -8.82
N ASP A 55 -8.25 -13.26 -9.14
CA ASP A 55 -7.44 -13.69 -10.29
C ASP A 55 -8.25 -13.88 -11.58
N GLN A 56 -9.59 -13.95 -11.49
CA GLN A 56 -10.44 -14.19 -12.64
C GLN A 56 -10.61 -12.93 -13.51
N LYS A 57 -10.24 -13.02 -14.79
CA LYS A 57 -10.59 -11.99 -15.79
C LYS A 57 -12.09 -12.00 -16.03
N TRP A 58 -12.70 -10.81 -15.99
CA TRP A 58 -14.13 -10.66 -16.18
C TRP A 58 -14.47 -9.24 -16.63
N THR A 59 -15.32 -9.13 -17.64
CA THR A 59 -15.53 -7.89 -18.41
C THR A 59 -16.98 -7.39 -18.43
N GLY A 60 -17.92 -8.12 -17.82
CA GLY A 60 -19.34 -7.75 -17.77
C GLY A 60 -19.60 -6.37 -17.14
N ASP A 61 -20.81 -5.84 -17.36
CA ASP A 61 -21.26 -4.56 -16.80
C ASP A 61 -21.98 -4.77 -15.45
N PHE A 62 -22.58 -3.71 -14.90
CA PHE A 62 -23.10 -3.66 -13.54
C PHE A 62 -24.16 -4.71 -13.22
N ASP A 63 -25.06 -5.04 -14.15
CA ASP A 63 -26.06 -6.10 -14.00
C ASP A 63 -25.40 -7.47 -13.73
N GLU A 64 -24.34 -7.79 -14.46
CA GLU A 64 -23.57 -9.01 -14.24
C GLU A 64 -22.74 -8.93 -12.93
N MET A 65 -22.29 -7.73 -12.53
CA MET A 65 -21.63 -7.51 -11.22
C MET A 65 -22.62 -7.77 -10.06
N VAL A 66 -23.88 -7.37 -10.23
CA VAL A 66 -24.98 -7.60 -9.28
C VAL A 66 -25.30 -9.09 -9.16
N LYS A 67 -25.27 -9.84 -10.28
CA LYS A 67 -25.47 -11.30 -10.29
C LYS A 67 -24.37 -12.03 -9.50
N ARG A 68 -23.10 -11.70 -9.76
CA ARG A 68 -21.96 -12.31 -9.05
C ARG A 68 -21.71 -11.72 -7.64
N ARG A 69 -22.41 -10.64 -7.28
CA ARG A 69 -22.34 -9.93 -6.00
C ARG A 69 -20.97 -9.32 -5.69
N VAL A 70 -20.17 -8.99 -6.71
CA VAL A 70 -18.81 -8.48 -6.52
C VAL A 70 -18.48 -7.36 -7.51
N ILE A 71 -17.91 -6.29 -6.97
CA ILE A 71 -17.26 -5.20 -7.70
C ILE A 71 -15.80 -5.13 -7.23
N ARG A 72 -14.86 -5.04 -8.16
CA ARG A 72 -13.42 -4.96 -7.87
C ARG A 72 -12.90 -3.57 -8.19
N ALA A 73 -12.33 -2.90 -7.20
CA ALA A 73 -11.71 -1.59 -7.35
C ALA A 73 -10.19 -1.72 -7.28
N LEU A 74 -9.52 -1.40 -8.39
CA LEU A 74 -8.07 -1.26 -8.49
C LEU A 74 -7.66 0.06 -7.85
N VAL A 75 -6.70 0.01 -6.92
CA VAL A 75 -6.17 1.17 -6.20
C VAL A 75 -4.65 1.12 -6.17
N THR A 76 -3.99 2.23 -5.83
CA THR A 76 -2.55 2.25 -5.53
C THR A 76 -2.33 2.34 -4.03
N PHE A 77 -1.24 1.75 -3.54
CA PHE A 77 -0.79 1.96 -2.17
C PHE A 77 -0.13 3.34 -2.06
N SER A 78 -0.77 4.26 -1.32
CA SER A 78 -0.27 5.61 -1.09
C SER A 78 -0.60 6.07 0.33
N LYS A 79 0.15 7.07 0.82
CA LYS A 79 -0.05 7.62 2.17
C LYS A 79 -1.40 8.33 2.32
N THR A 80 -2.04 8.77 1.23
CA THR A 80 -3.33 9.49 1.30
C THR A 80 -4.52 8.71 0.72
N ASN A 81 -4.34 7.91 -0.34
CA ASN A 81 -5.44 7.28 -1.07
C ASN A 81 -5.88 5.96 -0.46
N TYR A 82 -4.97 5.00 -0.32
CA TYR A 82 -5.21 3.69 0.26
C TYR A 82 -3.94 3.22 0.96
N PHE A 83 -4.02 3.09 2.28
CA PHE A 83 -2.95 2.58 3.13
C PHE A 83 -3.50 1.57 4.15
N LEU A 84 -2.59 0.86 4.79
CA LEU A 84 -2.86 -0.01 5.91
C LEU A 84 -2.21 0.61 7.15
N ASP A 85 -2.93 0.63 8.27
CA ASP A 85 -2.43 1.00 9.59
C ASP A 85 -2.68 -0.18 10.54
N GLY A 86 -1.67 -1.02 10.73
CA GLY A 86 -1.84 -2.34 11.34
C GLY A 86 -2.80 -3.22 10.54
N PHE A 87 -3.86 -3.73 11.20
CA PHE A 87 -4.93 -4.50 10.55
C PHE A 87 -6.00 -3.62 9.89
N ASP A 88 -6.00 -2.31 10.15
CA ASP A 88 -7.00 -1.39 9.66
C ASP A 88 -6.64 -0.83 8.27
N LYS A 89 -7.66 -0.61 7.45
CA LYS A 89 -7.55 -0.03 6.10
C LYS A 89 -7.96 1.43 6.16
N GLY A 90 -7.12 2.32 5.64
CA GLY A 90 -7.33 3.76 5.66
C GLY A 90 -7.11 4.42 4.30
N GLY A 91 -7.43 5.72 4.25
CA GLY A 91 -7.22 6.56 3.07
C GLY A 91 -8.53 7.02 2.42
N VAL A 92 -8.46 8.17 1.76
CA VAL A 92 -9.65 8.81 1.19
C VAL A 92 -10.33 7.92 0.14
N THR A 93 -9.55 7.25 -0.70
CA THR A 93 -10.09 6.38 -1.75
C THR A 93 -10.78 5.16 -1.12
N TYR A 94 -10.20 4.59 -0.06
CA TYR A 94 -10.81 3.49 0.68
C TYR A 94 -12.18 3.86 1.26
N GLU A 95 -12.24 4.99 1.98
CA GLU A 95 -13.47 5.44 2.62
C GLU A 95 -14.56 5.75 1.59
N VAL A 96 -14.20 6.40 0.48
CA VAL A 96 -15.15 6.72 -0.61
C VAL A 96 -15.66 5.43 -1.28
N LEU A 97 -14.79 4.45 -1.54
CA LEU A 97 -15.21 3.14 -2.09
C LEU A 97 -16.14 2.39 -1.13
N ARG A 98 -15.87 2.40 0.18
CA ARG A 98 -16.76 1.80 1.19
C ARG A 98 -18.10 2.52 1.27
N LYS A 99 -18.11 3.84 1.09
CA LYS A 99 -19.34 4.63 0.99
C LYS A 99 -20.13 4.26 -0.28
N PHE A 100 -19.45 4.04 -1.41
CA PHE A 100 -20.06 3.58 -2.65
C PHE A 100 -20.70 2.18 -2.51
N GLU A 101 -19.99 1.23 -1.89
CA GLU A 101 -20.54 -0.10 -1.58
C GLU A 101 -21.83 -0.01 -0.75
N LYS A 102 -21.85 0.82 0.29
CA LYS A 102 -23.05 1.07 1.11
C LYS A 102 -24.17 1.70 0.28
N TYR A 103 -23.84 2.68 -0.57
CA TYR A 103 -24.80 3.36 -1.45
C TYR A 103 -25.50 2.37 -2.40
N ILE A 104 -24.73 1.53 -3.10
CA ILE A 104 -25.26 0.53 -4.04
C ILE A 104 -26.15 -0.48 -3.31
N ASN A 105 -25.70 -1.01 -2.18
CA ASN A 105 -26.50 -1.96 -1.41
C ASN A 105 -27.81 -1.35 -0.88
N LYS A 106 -27.80 -0.08 -0.49
CA LYS A 106 -29.02 0.64 -0.11
C LYS A 106 -29.97 0.81 -1.30
N LYS A 107 -29.43 1.17 -2.48
CA LYS A 107 -30.21 1.37 -3.70
C LYS A 107 -30.88 0.07 -4.17
N LEU A 108 -30.16 -1.05 -4.14
CA LEU A 108 -30.68 -2.35 -4.59
C LEU A 108 -31.70 -2.98 -3.62
N LYS A 109 -31.81 -2.48 -2.38
CA LYS A 109 -32.75 -2.97 -1.35
C LYS A 109 -32.73 -4.49 -1.11
N ARG A 110 -31.61 -5.16 -1.38
CA ARG A 110 -31.46 -6.63 -1.21
C ARG A 110 -31.13 -6.95 0.25
N LYS A 111 -32.05 -7.58 0.98
CA LYS A 111 -31.89 -7.90 2.41
C LYS A 111 -30.67 -8.80 2.69
N HIS A 112 -30.56 -9.94 1.99
CA HIS A 112 -29.54 -10.97 2.27
C HIS A 112 -28.49 -11.18 1.16
N LEU A 113 -28.64 -10.52 0.00
CA LEU A 113 -27.74 -10.69 -1.16
C LEU A 113 -27.00 -9.39 -1.47
N LYS A 114 -26.11 -9.00 -0.54
CA LYS A 114 -25.31 -7.78 -0.68
C LYS A 114 -24.22 -7.94 -1.74
N ILE A 115 -23.91 -6.85 -2.42
CA ILE A 115 -22.74 -6.71 -3.27
C ILE A 115 -21.55 -6.36 -2.38
N HIS A 116 -20.42 -7.03 -2.63
CA HIS A 116 -19.16 -6.78 -1.95
C HIS A 116 -18.18 -6.05 -2.84
N LEU A 117 -17.57 -4.99 -2.30
CA LEU A 117 -16.51 -4.25 -2.99
C LEU A 117 -15.14 -4.75 -2.52
N LEU A 118 -14.41 -5.38 -3.43
CA LEU A 118 -13.04 -5.84 -3.23
C LEU A 118 -12.08 -4.73 -3.64
N VAL A 119 -11.15 -4.37 -2.75
CA VAL A 119 -10.10 -3.38 -3.03
C VAL A 119 -8.81 -4.12 -3.35
N ILE A 120 -8.33 -3.94 -4.58
CA ILE A 120 -7.20 -4.64 -5.17
C ILE A 120 -6.06 -3.64 -5.39
N PRO A 121 -5.04 -3.64 -4.53
CA PRO A 121 -3.88 -2.80 -4.75
C PRO A 121 -3.07 -3.31 -5.95
N VAL A 122 -2.63 -2.39 -6.81
CA VAL A 122 -1.73 -2.65 -7.93
C VAL A 122 -0.71 -1.50 -8.05
N ALA A 123 0.36 -1.72 -8.81
CA ALA A 123 1.23 -0.63 -9.23
C ALA A 123 0.48 0.37 -10.13
N ARG A 124 0.94 1.63 -10.16
CA ARG A 124 0.28 2.75 -10.85
C ARG A 124 0.08 2.46 -12.35
N ASP A 125 1.10 1.93 -13.00
CA ASP A 125 1.12 1.55 -14.42
C ASP A 125 0.21 0.36 -14.75
N GLN A 126 -0.15 -0.45 -13.75
CA GLN A 126 -1.04 -1.60 -13.91
C GLN A 126 -2.52 -1.25 -13.80
N LEU A 127 -2.89 -0.03 -13.35
CA LEU A 127 -4.30 0.36 -13.21
C LEU A 127 -5.08 0.22 -14.52
N ILE A 128 -4.56 0.76 -15.62
CA ILE A 128 -5.24 0.73 -16.93
C ILE A 128 -5.19 -0.65 -17.57
N PRO A 129 -4.02 -1.32 -17.70
CA PRO A 129 -3.95 -2.68 -18.25
C PRO A 129 -4.84 -3.67 -17.49
N ALA A 130 -4.81 -3.66 -16.15
CA ALA A 130 -5.63 -4.55 -15.34
C ALA A 130 -7.13 -4.25 -15.48
N LEU A 131 -7.52 -2.98 -15.63
CA LEU A 131 -8.91 -2.60 -15.86
C LEU A 131 -9.41 -3.09 -17.21
N VAL A 132 -8.62 -2.89 -18.28
CA VAL A 132 -8.94 -3.30 -19.66
C VAL A 132 -9.01 -4.82 -19.79
N GLU A 133 -8.07 -5.54 -19.17
CA GLU A 133 -8.06 -7.02 -19.14
C GLU A 133 -9.17 -7.63 -18.29
N GLY A 134 -9.96 -6.82 -17.57
CA GLY A 134 -11.04 -7.30 -16.71
C GLY A 134 -10.57 -7.89 -15.39
N ARG A 135 -9.37 -7.55 -14.90
CA ARG A 135 -8.89 -7.91 -13.55
C ARG A 135 -9.48 -7.00 -12.45
N GLY A 136 -9.98 -5.84 -12.84
CA GLY A 136 -10.77 -4.95 -11.99
C GLY A 136 -11.93 -4.34 -12.77
N ASP A 137 -12.87 -3.71 -12.07
CA ASP A 137 -14.08 -3.10 -12.64
C ASP A 137 -14.07 -1.57 -12.54
N ILE A 138 -13.39 -1.04 -11.52
CA ILE A 138 -13.14 0.38 -11.27
C ILE A 138 -11.64 0.56 -11.06
N ALA A 139 -11.04 1.65 -11.57
CA ALA A 139 -9.74 2.12 -11.07
C ALA A 139 -9.91 3.47 -10.35
N ALA A 140 -9.44 3.53 -9.10
CA ALA A 140 -9.61 4.66 -8.20
C ALA A 140 -8.28 4.92 -7.48
N ALA A 141 -7.57 5.99 -7.85
CA ALA A 141 -6.26 6.31 -7.27
C ALA A 141 -5.86 7.78 -7.52
N SER A 142 -6.78 8.74 -7.41
CA SER A 142 -6.52 10.14 -7.82
C SER A 142 -6.05 10.24 -9.29
N LEU A 143 -6.91 9.84 -10.22
CA LEU A 143 -6.57 9.72 -11.64
C LEU A 143 -7.05 10.93 -12.44
N THR A 144 -6.10 11.72 -12.96
CA THR A 144 -6.38 12.82 -13.89
C THR A 144 -6.95 12.32 -15.21
N ILE A 145 -8.02 12.98 -15.67
CA ILE A 145 -8.59 12.78 -17.00
C ILE A 145 -7.62 13.35 -18.03
N THR A 146 -7.09 12.51 -18.92
CA THR A 146 -6.27 12.94 -20.06
C THR A 146 -6.88 12.47 -21.39
N PRO A 147 -6.62 13.17 -22.50
CA PRO A 147 -6.97 12.68 -23.83
C PRO A 147 -6.36 11.30 -24.12
N GLY A 148 -5.16 11.03 -23.62
CA GLY A 148 -4.50 9.72 -23.72
C GLY A 148 -5.33 8.61 -23.10
N ARG A 149 -5.72 8.79 -21.84
CA ARG A 149 -6.49 7.82 -21.07
C ARG A 149 -7.91 7.63 -21.61
N LYS A 150 -8.58 8.71 -22.05
CA LYS A 150 -9.94 8.66 -22.65
C LYS A 150 -10.03 7.77 -23.89
N ARG A 151 -8.92 7.51 -24.60
CA ARG A 151 -8.91 6.59 -25.74
C ARG A 151 -9.05 5.13 -25.35
N VAL A 152 -8.57 4.75 -24.17
CA VAL A 152 -8.49 3.33 -23.75
C VAL A 152 -9.50 2.97 -22.66
N VAL A 153 -9.92 3.95 -21.85
CA VAL A 153 -10.88 3.77 -20.76
C VAL A 153 -11.92 4.88 -20.77
N ASP A 154 -12.99 4.67 -20.03
CA ASP A 154 -14.01 5.67 -19.76
C ASP A 154 -13.83 6.23 -18.35
N PHE A 155 -14.26 7.47 -18.14
CA PHE A 155 -14.23 8.12 -16.83
C PHE A 155 -15.63 8.35 -16.29
N SER A 156 -15.74 8.34 -14.96
CA SER A 156 -16.88 8.88 -14.23
C SER A 156 -16.95 10.41 -14.35
N GLU A 157 -18.00 11.01 -13.79
CA GLU A 157 -17.96 12.42 -13.43
C GLU A 157 -16.77 12.73 -12.50
N PRO A 158 -16.20 13.95 -12.54
CA PRO A 158 -15.09 14.33 -11.68
C PRO A 158 -15.47 14.38 -10.20
N LEU A 159 -14.64 13.78 -9.35
CA LEU A 159 -14.72 13.95 -7.91
C LEU A 159 -14.08 15.27 -7.45
N LEU A 160 -13.12 15.76 -8.22
CA LEU A 160 -12.37 17.00 -7.98
C LEU A 160 -12.08 17.67 -9.34
N LYS A 161 -12.22 19.00 -9.38
CA LYS A 161 -11.94 19.86 -10.55
C LYS A 161 -10.98 20.98 -10.15
N GLY A 162 -10.45 21.72 -11.13
CA GLY A 162 -9.56 22.85 -10.87
C GLY A 162 -8.20 22.43 -10.35
N VAL A 163 -7.72 21.23 -10.71
CA VAL A 163 -6.43 20.70 -10.24
C VAL A 163 -5.32 21.15 -11.16
N ASN A 164 -4.28 21.74 -10.59
CA ASN A 164 -3.11 22.17 -11.36
C ASN A 164 -1.95 21.21 -11.13
N GLU A 165 -1.28 20.79 -12.19
CA GLU A 165 -0.06 19.97 -12.11
C GLU A 165 1.14 20.90 -11.95
N ILE A 166 1.61 21.10 -10.71
CA ILE A 166 2.64 22.10 -10.39
C ILE A 166 4.01 21.47 -10.19
N VAL A 167 5.06 22.25 -10.46
CA VAL A 167 6.43 21.86 -10.12
C VAL A 167 6.66 22.00 -8.62
N VAL A 168 7.34 21.01 -8.04
CA VAL A 168 7.78 21.01 -6.64
C VAL A 168 9.28 20.74 -6.60
N GLY A 169 10.02 21.57 -5.87
CA GLY A 169 11.48 21.50 -5.73
C GLY A 169 11.97 21.28 -4.30
N GLY A 170 13.22 20.87 -4.17
CA GLY A 170 13.84 20.48 -2.90
C GLY A 170 14.59 21.61 -2.18
N PRO A 171 15.27 21.30 -1.06
CA PRO A 171 15.93 22.27 -0.18
C PRO A 171 17.02 23.13 -0.85
N GLU A 172 17.56 22.70 -2.00
CA GLU A 172 18.51 23.50 -2.80
C GLU A 172 17.88 24.74 -3.45
N ARG A 173 16.56 24.92 -3.34
CA ARG A 173 15.79 26.07 -3.84
C ARG A 173 16.10 26.43 -5.30
N PRO A 174 15.83 25.53 -6.27
CA PRO A 174 16.03 25.85 -7.68
C PRO A 174 15.36 27.18 -8.05
N LYS A 175 16.12 28.12 -8.65
CA LYS A 175 15.53 29.37 -9.14
C LYS A 175 14.66 29.07 -10.35
N LEU A 176 13.35 29.09 -10.18
CA LEU A 176 12.35 28.90 -11.23
C LEU A 176 11.29 30.00 -11.11
N SER A 177 11.04 30.67 -12.23
CA SER A 177 10.07 31.77 -12.36
C SER A 177 9.03 31.50 -13.45
N SER A 178 9.38 30.64 -14.42
CA SER A 178 8.59 30.33 -15.61
C SER A 178 8.72 28.86 -16.01
N LEU A 179 7.89 28.39 -16.94
CA LEU A 179 8.02 27.03 -17.49
C LEU A 179 9.33 26.87 -18.26
N GLU A 180 9.80 27.93 -18.91
CA GLU A 180 11.03 27.99 -19.68
C GLU A 180 12.26 27.65 -18.83
N ASP A 181 12.22 27.99 -17.54
CA ASP A 181 13.29 27.66 -16.60
C ASP A 181 13.45 26.15 -16.38
N LEU A 182 12.50 25.31 -16.82
CA LEU A 182 12.63 23.85 -16.79
C LEU A 182 13.52 23.29 -17.91
N SER A 183 13.86 24.10 -18.92
CA SER A 183 14.72 23.72 -20.04
C SER A 183 16.02 23.09 -19.55
N GLY A 184 16.33 21.88 -20.04
CA GLY A 184 17.52 21.12 -19.66
C GLY A 184 17.55 20.57 -18.21
N LYS A 185 16.53 20.85 -17.38
CA LYS A 185 16.49 20.35 -15.99
C LYS A 185 16.02 18.90 -15.93
N ALA A 186 16.50 18.17 -14.93
CA ALA A 186 16.04 16.83 -14.65
C ALA A 186 14.78 16.85 -13.78
N ILE A 187 13.70 16.21 -14.25
CA ILE A 187 12.46 16.04 -13.50
C ILE A 187 12.20 14.55 -13.32
N TYR A 188 11.98 14.15 -12.06
CA TYR A 188 11.68 12.78 -11.67
C TYR A 188 10.18 12.54 -11.73
N VAL A 189 9.76 11.53 -12.51
CA VAL A 189 8.35 11.35 -12.85
C VAL A 189 8.05 9.89 -13.20
N ARG A 190 6.87 9.40 -12.77
CA ARG A 190 6.35 8.08 -13.20
C ARG A 190 5.94 8.14 -14.66
N ARG A 191 6.22 7.11 -15.46
CA ARG A 191 5.83 7.11 -16.89
C ARG A 191 4.32 7.03 -17.07
N SER A 192 3.63 6.37 -16.14
CA SER A 192 2.17 6.20 -16.17
C SER A 192 1.35 7.43 -15.74
N SER A 193 1.98 8.46 -15.16
CA SER A 193 1.29 9.64 -14.65
C SER A 193 0.80 10.57 -15.76
N SER A 194 -0.23 11.38 -15.47
CA SER A 194 -0.60 12.48 -16.38
C SER A 194 0.52 13.52 -16.48
N TYR A 195 1.34 13.64 -15.44
CA TYR A 195 2.50 14.53 -15.39
C TYR A 195 3.51 14.19 -16.48
N TYR A 196 3.71 12.91 -16.79
CA TYR A 196 4.57 12.49 -17.88
C TYR A 196 4.02 12.93 -19.25
N GLU A 197 2.72 12.78 -19.49
CA GLU A 197 2.08 13.29 -20.70
C GLU A 197 2.24 14.82 -20.82
N SER A 198 2.08 15.55 -19.72
CA SER A 198 2.25 17.01 -19.68
C SER A 198 3.70 17.44 -19.94
N LEU A 199 4.67 16.74 -19.36
CA LEU A 199 6.10 16.98 -19.63
C LEU A 199 6.48 16.64 -21.08
N LEU A 200 5.89 15.62 -21.68
CA LEU A 200 6.08 15.34 -23.11
C LEU A 200 5.51 16.46 -23.99
N ARG A 201 4.37 17.04 -23.63
CA ARG A 201 3.83 18.22 -24.33
C ARG A 201 4.78 19.42 -24.22
N LEU A 202 5.32 19.69 -23.02
CA LEU A 202 6.34 20.73 -22.82
C LEU A 202 7.62 20.45 -23.63
N ASN A 203 8.11 19.21 -23.65
CA ASN A 203 9.30 18.87 -24.43
C ASN A 203 9.11 19.03 -25.94
N LYS A 204 7.88 18.86 -26.44
CA LYS A 204 7.54 19.18 -27.84
C LYS A 204 7.62 20.68 -28.10
N SER A 205 7.13 21.53 -27.19
CA SER A 205 7.23 22.99 -27.36
C SER A 205 8.68 23.48 -27.25
N PHE A 206 9.48 22.94 -26.33
CA PHE A 206 10.92 23.24 -26.25
C PHE A 206 11.67 22.84 -27.51
N LYS A 207 11.40 21.65 -28.06
CA LYS A 207 12.01 21.22 -29.33
C LYS A 207 11.66 22.19 -30.47
N LYS A 208 10.40 22.61 -30.58
CA LYS A 208 9.96 23.59 -31.59
C LYS A 208 10.64 24.95 -31.42
N ALA A 209 10.93 25.35 -30.18
CA ALA A 209 11.59 26.60 -29.85
C ALA A 209 13.13 26.53 -29.84
N GLY A 210 13.75 25.42 -30.26
CA GLY A 210 15.21 25.26 -30.24
C GLY A 210 15.82 25.20 -28.83
N LYS A 211 15.02 24.94 -27.79
CA LYS A 211 15.46 24.87 -26.40
C LYS A 211 15.79 23.42 -25.99
N PRO A 212 16.76 23.21 -25.09
CA PRO A 212 16.98 21.92 -24.45
C PRO A 212 15.70 21.36 -23.81
N GLN A 213 15.41 20.09 -24.07
CA GLN A 213 14.26 19.42 -23.46
C GLN A 213 14.49 19.19 -21.96
N VAL A 214 13.40 19.11 -21.19
CA VAL A 214 13.42 18.56 -19.83
C VAL A 214 13.93 17.13 -19.88
N ILE A 215 14.90 16.81 -19.03
CA ILE A 215 15.45 15.46 -18.90
C ILE A 215 14.52 14.65 -17.99
N LEU A 216 13.69 13.80 -18.60
CA LEU A 216 12.74 12.97 -17.87
C LEU A 216 13.47 11.80 -17.19
N LYS A 217 13.49 11.78 -15.86
CA LYS A 217 14.06 10.69 -15.06
C LYS A 217 12.92 9.78 -14.58
N PRO A 218 12.76 8.58 -15.18
CA PRO A 218 11.70 7.68 -14.75
C PRO A 218 11.94 7.24 -13.30
N VAL A 219 10.87 7.25 -12.51
CA VAL A 219 10.82 6.63 -11.18
C VAL A 219 9.98 5.35 -11.23
N ASP A 220 10.14 4.52 -10.21
CA ASP A 220 9.44 3.25 -10.10
C ASP A 220 7.91 3.47 -9.94
N GLU A 221 7.12 2.63 -10.61
CA GLU A 221 5.66 2.73 -10.68
C GLU A 221 4.95 2.29 -9.37
N TYR A 222 5.70 1.80 -8.39
CA TYR A 222 5.23 1.57 -7.03
C TYR A 222 5.32 2.82 -6.12
N LEU A 223 6.03 3.88 -6.52
CA LEU A 223 6.15 5.12 -5.74
C LEU A 223 5.00 6.08 -6.05
N GLU A 224 4.27 6.57 -5.04
CA GLU A 224 3.21 7.57 -5.23
C GLU A 224 3.71 9.00 -4.97
N ASP A 225 2.85 10.01 -5.17
CA ASP A 225 3.26 11.42 -5.09
C ASP A 225 3.81 11.79 -3.72
N GLU A 226 3.26 11.23 -2.66
CA GLU A 226 3.68 11.45 -1.29
C GLU A 226 5.07 10.87 -1.01
N ASP A 227 5.45 9.80 -1.70
CA ASP A 227 6.79 9.22 -1.63
C ASP A 227 7.78 10.14 -2.35
N LEU A 228 7.41 10.64 -3.54
CA LEU A 228 8.25 11.58 -4.29
C LEU A 228 8.41 12.94 -3.57
N LEU A 229 7.36 13.44 -2.93
CA LEU A 229 7.41 14.66 -2.12
C LEU A 229 8.33 14.49 -0.90
N GLU A 230 8.30 13.34 -0.24
CA GLU A 230 9.24 13.00 0.83
C GLU A 230 10.68 12.97 0.30
N MET A 231 10.90 12.41 -0.89
CA MET A 231 12.21 12.41 -1.54
C MET A 231 12.72 13.82 -1.83
N VAL A 232 11.84 14.70 -2.33
CA VAL A 232 12.17 16.11 -2.55
C VAL A 232 12.50 16.81 -1.23
N ASN A 233 11.70 16.57 -0.19
CA ASN A 233 11.90 17.13 1.15
C ASN A 233 13.27 16.76 1.74
N ALA A 234 13.68 15.51 1.57
CA ALA A 234 14.98 15.02 2.02
C ALA A 234 16.16 15.45 1.13
N GLY A 235 15.90 16.22 0.04
CA GLY A 235 16.92 16.67 -0.90
C GLY A 235 17.48 15.56 -1.78
N LEU A 236 16.69 14.52 -2.03
CA LEU A 236 17.10 13.31 -2.75
C LEU A 236 16.86 13.38 -4.24
N ILE A 237 15.83 14.12 -4.64
CA ILE A 237 15.53 14.45 -6.01
C ILE A 237 15.20 15.95 -6.08
N PRO A 238 15.70 16.67 -7.10
CA PRO A 238 15.64 18.12 -7.11
C PRO A 238 14.27 18.67 -7.50
N LEU A 239 13.59 18.02 -8.45
CA LEU A 239 12.35 18.48 -9.06
C LEU A 239 11.43 17.32 -9.41
N ILE A 240 10.16 17.48 -9.08
CA ILE A 240 9.04 16.62 -9.47
C ILE A 240 7.85 17.47 -9.93
N VAL A 241 6.80 16.80 -10.39
CA VAL A 241 5.51 17.40 -10.70
C VAL A 241 4.46 16.66 -9.89
N VAL A 242 3.56 17.41 -9.24
CA VAL A 242 2.49 16.85 -8.40
C VAL A 242 1.25 17.74 -8.52
N ASP A 243 0.07 17.16 -8.35
CA ASP A 243 -1.17 17.93 -8.21
C ASP A 243 -1.11 18.91 -7.03
N ASP A 244 -1.55 20.14 -7.27
CA ASP A 244 -1.38 21.26 -6.35
C ASP A 244 -2.03 21.04 -4.98
N TYR A 245 -3.19 20.38 -4.93
CA TYR A 245 -3.87 20.08 -3.67
C TYR A 245 -3.06 19.11 -2.80
N LEU A 246 -2.38 18.12 -3.40
CA LEU A 246 -1.49 17.20 -2.69
C LEU A 246 -0.23 17.94 -2.24
N ALA A 247 0.40 18.72 -3.13
CA ALA A 247 1.59 19.48 -2.81
C ALA A 247 1.35 20.47 -1.65
N LYS A 248 0.23 21.20 -1.68
CA LYS A 248 -0.19 22.14 -0.62
C LYS A 248 -0.49 21.45 0.72
N PHE A 249 -1.07 20.24 0.67
CA PHE A 249 -1.30 19.47 1.88
C PHE A 249 0.03 19.01 2.50
N TRP A 250 0.88 18.37 1.70
CA TRP A 250 2.11 17.77 2.18
C TRP A 250 3.20 18.77 2.55
N SER A 251 3.18 20.01 2.02
CA SER A 251 4.09 21.08 2.45
C SER A 251 3.89 21.48 3.93
N GLN A 252 2.74 21.17 4.51
CA GLN A 252 2.48 21.38 5.94
C GLN A 252 3.23 20.38 6.83
N ILE A 253 3.76 19.30 6.25
CA ILE A 253 4.48 18.21 6.93
C ILE A 253 5.93 18.24 6.48
N PHE A 254 6.16 18.20 5.18
CA PHE A 254 7.47 18.27 4.56
C PHE A 254 7.95 19.72 4.46
N LYS A 255 8.73 20.17 5.44
CA LYS A 255 9.11 21.58 5.59
C LYS A 255 10.15 22.07 4.58
N ASN A 256 10.81 21.17 3.87
CA ASN A 256 11.91 21.48 2.97
C ASN A 256 11.52 21.43 1.49
N ILE A 257 10.25 21.14 1.17
CA ILE A 257 9.76 21.25 -0.22
C ILE A 257 9.37 22.68 -0.55
N ILE A 258 9.51 23.04 -1.82
CA ILE A 258 9.21 24.36 -2.35
C ILE A 258 8.23 24.20 -3.49
N LEU A 259 7.08 24.84 -3.35
CA LEU A 259 6.02 24.78 -4.34
C LEU A 259 6.22 25.93 -5.34
N TYR A 260 6.10 25.62 -6.63
CA TYR A 260 6.09 26.60 -7.71
C TYR A 260 4.70 26.65 -8.35
N PRO A 261 3.67 27.19 -7.66
CA PRO A 261 2.29 27.11 -8.11
C PRO A 261 2.02 27.87 -9.43
N LYS A 262 2.88 28.83 -9.78
CA LYS A 262 2.82 29.56 -11.06
C LYS A 262 3.43 28.78 -12.23
N ILE A 263 4.16 27.70 -11.94
CA ILE A 263 4.81 26.84 -12.93
C ILE A 263 3.99 25.56 -13.02
N ALA A 264 2.83 25.68 -13.68
CA ALA A 264 1.88 24.59 -13.88
C ALA A 264 2.02 24.02 -15.29
N LEU A 265 2.17 22.71 -15.41
CA LEU A 265 2.26 21.98 -16.68
C LEU A 265 0.90 21.67 -17.30
N ASN A 266 -0.12 21.63 -16.45
CA ASN A 266 -1.51 21.52 -16.81
C ASN A 266 -2.36 22.26 -15.79
N THR A 267 -3.38 22.96 -16.26
CA THR A 267 -4.32 23.71 -15.41
C THR A 267 -5.73 23.20 -15.59
N ASP A 268 -6.57 23.39 -14.58
CA ASP A 268 -7.97 22.99 -14.58
C ASP A 268 -8.18 21.49 -14.87
N GLY A 269 -7.30 20.66 -14.33
CA GLY A 269 -7.40 19.21 -14.38
C GLY A 269 -8.58 18.69 -13.57
N GLU A 270 -9.12 17.57 -14.03
CA GLU A 270 -10.22 16.86 -13.40
C GLU A 270 -9.77 15.47 -12.95
N ILE A 271 -10.10 15.10 -11.71
CA ILE A 271 -9.80 13.80 -11.11
C ILE A 271 -11.07 12.97 -11.06
N ALA A 272 -11.03 11.76 -11.63
CA ALA A 272 -12.18 10.88 -11.73
C ALA A 272 -11.80 9.40 -11.53
N TRP A 273 -12.81 8.54 -11.35
CA TRP A 273 -12.62 7.10 -11.44
C TRP A 273 -12.66 6.65 -12.89
N MET A 274 -11.91 5.58 -13.20
CA MET A 274 -11.94 4.94 -14.51
C MET A 274 -12.80 3.67 -14.48
N VAL A 275 -13.46 3.40 -15.59
CA VAL A 275 -14.16 2.15 -15.92
C VAL A 275 -13.78 1.72 -17.34
N ARG A 276 -14.07 0.48 -17.72
CA ARG A 276 -13.93 0.05 -19.13
C ARG A 276 -14.91 0.82 -20.01
N LYS A 277 -14.58 1.02 -21.29
CA LYS A 277 -15.45 1.71 -22.27
C LYS A 277 -16.86 1.10 -22.39
N ASN A 278 -16.95 -0.22 -22.32
CA ASN A 278 -18.20 -0.96 -22.50
C ASN A 278 -18.90 -1.24 -21.16
N CYS A 279 -18.87 -0.31 -20.21
CA CYS A 279 -19.56 -0.42 -18.92
C CYS A 279 -20.46 0.80 -18.62
N PRO A 280 -21.43 1.13 -19.50
CA PRO A 280 -22.31 2.28 -19.30
C PRO A 280 -23.18 2.19 -18.04
N GLN A 281 -23.61 0.99 -17.63
CA GLN A 281 -24.45 0.82 -16.45
C GLN A 281 -23.65 1.09 -15.17
N LEU A 282 -22.44 0.52 -15.05
CA LEU A 282 -21.56 0.81 -13.91
C LEU A 282 -21.21 2.30 -13.84
N LYS A 283 -20.90 2.92 -14.97
CA LYS A 283 -20.62 4.36 -15.06
C LYS A 283 -21.82 5.20 -14.60
N LYS A 284 -23.05 4.83 -15.00
CA LYS A 284 -24.28 5.49 -14.54
C LYS A 284 -24.43 5.43 -13.02
N GLU A 285 -24.17 4.25 -12.43
CA GLU A 285 -24.24 4.06 -10.98
C GLU A 285 -23.17 4.86 -10.22
N ILE A 286 -21.95 4.89 -10.74
CA ILE A 286 -20.86 5.70 -10.19
C ILE A 286 -21.21 7.19 -10.28
N ASN A 287 -21.73 7.67 -11.41
CA ASN A 287 -22.07 9.08 -11.58
C ASN A 287 -23.21 9.51 -10.64
N ALA A 288 -24.23 8.67 -10.46
CA ALA A 288 -25.30 8.91 -9.49
C ALA A 288 -24.78 8.97 -8.03
N PHE A 289 -23.76 8.20 -7.71
CA PHE A 289 -23.07 8.30 -6.42
C PHE A 289 -22.24 9.60 -6.31
N ILE A 290 -21.44 9.91 -7.33
CA ILE A 290 -20.53 11.06 -7.36
C ILE A 290 -21.30 12.38 -7.26
N SER A 291 -22.46 12.51 -7.92
CA SER A 291 -23.27 13.73 -7.88
C SER A 291 -23.67 14.15 -6.45
N SER A 292 -23.77 13.19 -5.53
CA SER A 292 -24.12 13.41 -4.13
C SER A 292 -22.96 13.28 -3.14
N HIS A 293 -21.75 12.93 -3.61
CA HIS A 293 -20.59 12.64 -2.75
C HIS A 293 -19.28 13.32 -3.16
N LYS A 294 -19.22 14.04 -4.31
CA LYS A 294 -18.03 14.78 -4.77
C LYS A 294 -17.70 16.00 -3.91
N LYS A 295 -16.51 16.58 -4.09
CA LYS A 295 -16.17 17.87 -3.45
C LYS A 295 -17.22 18.93 -3.82
N GLY A 296 -17.66 19.71 -2.83
CA GLY A 296 -18.83 20.59 -2.93
C GLY A 296 -20.07 20.03 -2.23
N THR A 297 -20.15 18.72 -2.02
CA THR A 297 -21.20 18.08 -1.18
C THR A 297 -20.76 18.01 0.29
N LEU A 298 -21.70 17.78 1.21
CA LEU A 298 -21.38 17.62 2.64
C LEU A 298 -20.35 16.51 2.86
N PHE A 299 -20.58 15.32 2.30
CA PHE A 299 -19.66 14.19 2.43
C PHE A 299 -18.29 14.50 1.79
N GLY A 300 -18.28 15.02 0.55
CA GLY A 300 -17.04 15.33 -0.15
C GLY A 300 -16.20 16.39 0.57
N ASN A 301 -16.85 17.41 1.14
CA ASN A 301 -16.16 18.46 1.90
C ASN A 301 -15.56 17.92 3.22
N ILE A 302 -16.27 17.03 3.92
CA ILE A 302 -15.74 16.36 5.12
C ILE A 302 -14.51 15.52 4.77
N MET A 303 -14.59 14.70 3.70
CA MET A 303 -13.46 13.90 3.24
C MET A 303 -12.28 14.77 2.83
N PHE A 304 -12.54 15.86 2.07
CA PHE A 304 -11.48 16.75 1.62
C PHE A 304 -10.79 17.46 2.80
N LYS A 305 -11.56 17.96 3.78
CA LYS A 305 -11.02 18.56 5.00
C LYS A 305 -10.18 17.57 5.80
N ARG A 306 -10.67 16.34 5.98
CA ARG A 306 -9.98 15.30 6.73
C ARG A 306 -8.63 14.95 6.11
N TYR A 307 -8.60 14.68 4.81
CA TYR A 307 -7.42 14.11 4.15
C TYR A 307 -6.48 15.13 3.50
N PHE A 308 -6.96 16.35 3.19
CA PHE A 308 -6.18 17.34 2.43
C PHE A 308 -6.07 18.71 3.12
N GLN A 309 -6.61 18.87 4.34
CA GLN A 309 -6.46 20.10 5.13
C GLN A 309 -6.00 19.83 6.57
N ASN A 310 -6.41 18.71 7.18
CA ASN A 310 -5.98 18.34 8.53
C ASN A 310 -4.75 17.42 8.48
N THR A 311 -3.66 17.83 9.14
CA THR A 311 -2.39 17.09 9.17
C THR A 311 -2.31 16.06 10.31
N LYS A 312 -3.26 16.03 11.25
CA LYS A 312 -3.20 15.17 12.45
C LYS A 312 -3.00 13.69 12.10
N TRP A 313 -3.76 13.19 11.11
CA TRP A 313 -3.66 11.79 10.69
C TRP A 313 -2.28 11.47 10.09
N ALA A 314 -1.70 12.40 9.32
CA ALA A 314 -0.43 12.19 8.62
C ALA A 314 0.81 12.42 9.51
N ARG A 315 0.76 13.38 10.45
CA ARG A 315 1.85 13.64 11.41
C ARG A 315 2.06 12.50 12.41
N ASN A 316 0.99 11.85 12.83
CA ASN A 316 1.10 10.63 13.63
C ASN A 316 1.89 9.52 12.90
N CYS A 317 2.04 9.62 11.57
CA CYS A 317 2.79 8.66 10.78
C CYS A 317 4.26 9.05 10.50
N LEU A 318 4.71 10.31 10.68
CA LEU A 318 6.03 10.79 10.26
C LEU A 318 6.60 11.81 11.28
N THR A 319 7.66 11.47 12.05
CA THR A 319 8.27 12.37 13.07
C THR A 319 9.77 12.63 12.83
N ASP A 320 10.27 13.81 13.25
CA ASP A 320 11.66 14.29 13.10
C ASP A 320 12.74 13.37 13.73
N ASP A 321 12.32 12.48 14.63
CA ASP A 321 13.20 11.50 15.28
C ASP A 321 13.73 10.43 14.32
N ASP A 322 13.01 10.14 13.22
CA ASP A 322 13.43 9.17 12.21
C ASP A 322 14.78 9.56 11.57
N LEU A 323 14.98 10.86 11.31
CA LEU A 323 16.20 11.36 10.68
C LEU A 323 17.40 11.27 11.64
N LYS A 324 17.19 11.54 12.93
CA LYS A 324 18.24 11.40 13.96
C LYS A 324 18.64 9.93 14.11
N ARG A 325 17.67 9.02 14.19
CA ARG A 325 17.87 7.57 14.24
C ARG A 325 18.65 7.05 13.03
N PHE A 326 18.29 7.50 11.83
CA PHE A 326 19.01 7.14 10.61
C PHE A 326 20.49 7.54 10.65
N LYS A 327 20.80 8.77 11.09
CA LYS A 327 22.20 9.25 11.20
C LYS A 327 23.01 8.41 12.18
N ALA A 328 22.41 7.95 13.28
CA ALA A 328 23.08 7.08 14.25
C ALA A 328 23.35 5.67 13.68
N ALA A 329 22.45 5.13 12.86
CA ALA A 329 22.53 3.75 12.37
C ALA A 329 23.30 3.57 11.04
N VAL A 330 23.46 4.62 10.24
CA VAL A 330 23.96 4.51 8.85
C VAL A 330 25.35 3.89 8.74
N GLY A 331 26.22 4.09 9.74
CA GLY A 331 27.55 3.47 9.78
C GLY A 331 27.47 1.94 9.84
N TYR A 332 26.56 1.41 10.67
CA TYR A 332 26.36 -0.04 10.82
C TYR A 332 25.70 -0.66 9.59
N PHE A 333 24.74 0.02 8.97
CA PHE A 333 24.14 -0.46 7.71
C PHE A 333 25.20 -0.65 6.61
N LYS A 334 26.15 0.28 6.50
CA LYS A 334 27.26 0.18 5.54
C LYS A 334 28.20 -0.96 5.87
N LYS A 335 28.67 -1.02 7.13
CA LYS A 335 29.59 -2.04 7.64
C LYS A 335 29.05 -3.45 7.37
N TYR A 336 27.83 -3.72 7.81
CA TYR A 336 27.25 -5.06 7.72
C TYR A 336 26.63 -5.36 6.37
N GLY A 337 26.09 -4.36 5.67
CA GLY A 337 25.70 -4.50 4.27
C GLY A 337 26.88 -5.00 3.43
N GLN A 338 28.03 -4.33 3.53
CA GLN A 338 29.25 -4.76 2.84
C GLN A 338 29.72 -6.15 3.28
N LYS A 339 29.84 -6.40 4.59
CA LYS A 339 30.30 -7.69 5.14
C LYS A 339 29.49 -8.88 4.63
N TYR A 340 28.18 -8.69 4.46
CA TYR A 340 27.26 -9.73 4.04
C TYR A 340 26.73 -9.52 2.62
N GLY A 341 27.44 -8.80 1.76
CA GLY A 341 27.12 -8.69 0.32
C GLY A 341 25.74 -8.11 -0.02
N PHE A 342 25.18 -7.28 0.84
CA PHE A 342 23.96 -6.51 0.59
C PHE A 342 24.28 -5.05 0.34
N ASP A 343 23.53 -4.43 -0.56
CA ASP A 343 23.50 -2.98 -0.68
C ASP A 343 22.99 -2.40 0.65
N TRP A 344 23.78 -1.55 1.30
CA TRP A 344 23.47 -0.99 2.61
C TRP A 344 22.15 -0.20 2.62
N LEU A 345 21.70 0.28 1.47
CA LEU A 345 20.42 0.92 1.30
C LEU A 345 19.26 -0.07 1.44
N LYS A 346 19.44 -1.33 1.03
CA LYS A 346 18.43 -2.39 1.28
C LYS A 346 18.31 -2.68 2.77
N VAL A 347 19.45 -2.71 3.45
CA VAL A 347 19.50 -2.90 4.90
C VAL A 347 18.80 -1.75 5.63
N ALA A 348 19.08 -0.51 5.24
CA ALA A 348 18.42 0.66 5.81
C ALA A 348 16.90 0.66 5.55
N ALA A 349 16.48 0.27 4.33
CA ALA A 349 15.06 0.17 3.96
C ALA A 349 14.33 -0.88 4.81
N LEU A 350 14.97 -2.02 5.04
CA LEU A 350 14.50 -3.07 5.94
C LEU A 350 14.39 -2.56 7.38
N ALA A 351 15.45 -1.96 7.93
CA ALA A 351 15.48 -1.39 9.28
C ALA A 351 14.38 -0.33 9.51
N TYR A 352 14.12 0.49 8.49
CA TYR A 352 13.06 1.49 8.56
C TYR A 352 11.67 0.85 8.60
N GLN A 353 11.44 -0.20 7.80
CA GLN A 353 10.19 -0.96 7.84
C GLN A 353 9.98 -1.69 9.18
N GLU A 354 11.04 -2.21 9.79
CA GLU A 354 10.95 -3.00 11.02
C GLU A 354 10.61 -2.15 12.24
N SER A 355 11.35 -1.08 12.47
CA SER A 355 11.19 -0.29 13.71
C SER A 355 11.24 1.21 13.50
N ARG A 356 11.32 1.67 12.24
CA ARG A 356 11.71 3.05 11.91
C ARG A 356 13.08 3.42 12.49
N ILE A 357 13.99 2.44 12.51
CA ILE A 357 15.36 2.58 13.03
C ILE A 357 15.35 2.92 14.54
N ASP A 358 14.30 2.53 15.25
CA ASP A 358 14.19 2.69 16.68
C ASP A 358 14.79 1.47 17.40
N GLN A 359 15.85 1.70 18.17
CA GLN A 359 16.46 0.64 18.99
C GLN A 359 15.65 0.33 20.26
N SER A 360 14.79 1.26 20.71
CA SER A 360 13.95 1.05 21.90
C SER A 360 12.72 0.18 21.62
N LYS A 361 12.39 -0.06 20.35
CA LYS A 361 11.22 -0.85 19.95
C LYS A 361 11.28 -2.28 20.46
N ARG A 362 10.16 -2.74 21.01
CA ARG A 362 9.88 -4.13 21.37
C ARG A 362 8.56 -4.54 20.74
N SER A 363 8.52 -5.70 20.09
CA SER A 363 7.27 -6.26 19.59
C SER A 363 6.57 -7.10 20.68
N PRO A 364 5.25 -7.35 20.56
CA PRO A 364 4.54 -8.28 21.44
C PRO A 364 5.10 -9.71 21.41
N ALA A 365 5.78 -10.09 20.32
CA ALA A 365 6.42 -11.39 20.16
C ALA A 365 7.85 -11.45 20.76
N GLY A 366 8.34 -10.36 21.36
CA GLY A 366 9.66 -10.29 21.97
C GLY A 366 10.80 -9.89 21.03
N ALA A 367 10.50 -9.53 19.77
CA ALA A 367 11.51 -9.02 18.85
C ALA A 367 12.01 -7.62 19.27
N VAL A 368 13.32 -7.39 19.10
CA VAL A 368 14.04 -6.24 19.67
C VAL A 368 14.63 -5.35 18.60
N GLY A 369 14.58 -4.04 18.82
CA GLY A 369 15.48 -3.04 18.23
C GLY A 369 15.29 -2.77 16.74
N VAL A 370 16.33 -2.19 16.14
CA VAL A 370 16.34 -1.65 14.76
C VAL A 370 15.85 -2.64 13.69
N MET A 371 16.24 -3.90 13.81
CA MET A 371 15.96 -4.96 12.84
C MET A 371 14.86 -5.92 13.29
N GLN A 372 14.24 -5.66 14.46
CA GLN A 372 13.21 -6.51 15.07
C GLN A 372 13.59 -8.01 15.04
N ILE A 373 14.74 -8.35 15.63
CA ILE A 373 15.19 -9.74 15.75
C ILE A 373 14.85 -10.28 17.13
N LEU A 374 14.44 -11.56 17.20
CA LEU A 374 14.26 -12.29 18.46
C LEU A 374 15.62 -12.56 19.12
N PRO A 375 15.79 -12.34 20.44
CA PRO A 375 17.04 -12.63 21.15
C PRO A 375 17.55 -14.05 20.90
N ASP A 376 16.68 -15.06 20.94
CA ASP A 376 17.04 -16.46 20.69
C ASP A 376 17.54 -16.69 19.26
N THR A 377 16.90 -16.05 18.27
CA THR A 377 17.34 -16.12 16.87
C THR A 377 18.72 -15.49 16.68
N ALA A 378 19.01 -14.41 17.41
CA ALA A 378 20.31 -13.77 17.34
C ALA A 378 21.40 -14.59 18.03
N ALA A 379 21.13 -15.17 19.20
CA ALA A 379 22.09 -15.92 19.99
C ALA A 379 22.39 -17.33 19.42
N SER A 380 21.43 -17.93 18.71
CA SER A 380 21.55 -19.31 18.22
C SER A 380 22.35 -19.43 16.92
N ASP A 381 22.80 -20.66 16.64
CA ASP A 381 23.39 -21.01 15.35
C ASP A 381 22.36 -20.83 14.22
N PRO A 382 22.74 -20.24 13.07
CA PRO A 382 24.09 -19.81 12.68
C PRO A 382 24.36 -18.31 12.88
N ILE A 383 23.51 -17.59 13.61
CA ILE A 383 23.63 -16.14 13.78
C ILE A 383 24.67 -15.80 14.85
N ASN A 384 24.65 -16.46 16.01
CA ASN A 384 25.70 -16.38 17.04
C ASN A 384 26.13 -14.94 17.40
N ILE A 385 25.18 -14.01 17.55
CA ILE A 385 25.36 -12.60 17.92
C ILE A 385 24.37 -12.27 19.06
N PRO A 386 24.74 -12.47 20.34
CA PRO A 386 23.91 -12.08 21.47
C PRO A 386 23.93 -10.54 21.67
N ASN A 387 23.33 -10.05 22.76
CA ASN A 387 23.38 -8.64 23.18
C ASN A 387 22.78 -7.66 22.15
N ILE A 388 21.71 -8.07 21.47
CA ILE A 388 21.01 -7.26 20.44
C ILE A 388 20.21 -6.07 21.00
N GLU A 389 20.35 -5.79 22.29
CA GLU A 389 19.88 -4.55 22.91
C GLU A 389 20.74 -3.35 22.52
N GLU A 390 21.97 -3.60 22.09
CA GLU A 390 22.82 -2.61 21.46
C GLU A 390 22.50 -2.50 19.96
N MET A 391 22.43 -1.27 19.46
CA MET A 391 22.06 -0.98 18.07
C MET A 391 22.97 -1.69 17.05
N GLU A 392 24.28 -1.72 17.30
CA GLU A 392 25.24 -2.36 16.41
C GLU A 392 24.99 -3.88 16.31
N HIS A 393 24.90 -4.56 17.45
CA HIS A 393 24.63 -6.00 17.50
C HIS A 393 23.27 -6.36 16.90
N ASN A 394 22.26 -5.53 17.12
CA ASN A 394 20.95 -5.70 16.52
C ASN A 394 21.00 -5.65 14.98
N ILE A 395 21.66 -4.63 14.43
CA ILE A 395 21.84 -4.46 12.98
C ILE A 395 22.69 -5.61 12.42
N HIS A 396 23.75 -6.00 13.11
CA HIS A 396 24.61 -7.12 12.70
C HIS A 396 23.81 -8.43 12.63
N ALA A 397 23.10 -8.78 13.71
CA ALA A 397 22.29 -9.99 13.78
C ALA A 397 21.23 -10.02 12.67
N GLY A 398 20.50 -8.91 12.47
CA GLY A 398 19.48 -8.80 11.42
C GLY A 398 20.04 -8.99 10.01
N VAL A 399 21.18 -8.36 9.69
CA VAL A 399 21.81 -8.51 8.36
C VAL A 399 22.39 -9.90 8.16
N LYS A 400 22.98 -10.50 9.20
CA LYS A 400 23.48 -11.88 9.13
C LYS A 400 22.33 -12.86 8.93
N TYR A 401 21.20 -12.66 9.61
CA TYR A 401 19.99 -13.47 9.44
C TYR A 401 19.42 -13.33 8.03
N LEU A 402 19.34 -12.11 7.49
CA LEU A 402 18.94 -11.86 6.11
C LEU A 402 19.84 -12.62 5.10
N ARG A 403 21.16 -12.62 5.32
CA ARG A 403 22.13 -13.36 4.49
C ARG A 403 21.93 -14.86 4.61
N TRP A 404 21.70 -15.36 5.82
CA TRP A 404 21.43 -16.77 6.04
C TRP A 404 20.17 -17.23 5.28
N ILE A 405 19.07 -16.46 5.35
CA ILE A 405 17.86 -16.75 4.56
C ILE A 405 18.19 -16.80 3.07
N TYR A 406 18.90 -15.78 2.55
CA TYR A 406 19.27 -15.72 1.14
C TYR A 406 20.07 -16.97 0.71
N GLY A 407 21.13 -17.32 1.43
CA GLY A 407 22.01 -18.45 1.11
C GLY A 407 21.28 -19.79 1.14
N ASN A 408 20.52 -20.04 2.20
CA ASN A 408 19.91 -21.36 2.42
C ASN A 408 18.66 -21.61 1.59
N TYR A 409 17.92 -20.57 1.20
CA TYR A 409 16.62 -20.74 0.54
C TYR A 409 16.58 -20.26 -0.90
N PHE A 410 17.45 -19.32 -1.32
CA PHE A 410 17.24 -18.59 -2.57
C PHE A 410 18.49 -18.48 -3.46
N GLU A 411 19.69 -18.71 -2.94
CA GLU A 411 20.94 -18.56 -3.70
C GLU A 411 20.97 -19.45 -4.95
N ASN A 412 20.58 -20.72 -4.80
CA ASN A 412 20.60 -21.72 -5.87
C ASN A 412 19.29 -21.80 -6.67
N GLU A 413 18.29 -20.99 -6.33
CA GLU A 413 17.03 -20.96 -7.04
C GLU A 413 17.17 -20.27 -8.40
N LYS A 414 16.41 -20.76 -9.39
CA LYS A 414 16.38 -20.24 -10.77
C LYS A 414 15.56 -18.94 -10.86
N MET A 415 15.98 -17.93 -10.11
CA MET A 415 15.36 -16.61 -10.00
C MET A 415 16.39 -15.52 -10.33
N ASP A 416 15.93 -14.37 -10.82
CA ASP A 416 16.79 -13.21 -10.95
C ASP A 416 17.17 -12.64 -9.57
N ARG A 417 18.17 -11.74 -9.54
CA ARG A 417 18.69 -11.15 -8.30
C ARG A 417 17.66 -10.31 -7.54
N LEU A 418 16.70 -9.70 -8.24
CA LEU A 418 15.64 -8.91 -7.61
C LEU A 418 14.66 -9.84 -6.90
N ASN A 419 14.16 -10.86 -7.58
CA ASN A 419 13.24 -11.83 -7.01
C ASN A 419 13.86 -12.58 -5.83
N LYS A 420 15.13 -13.01 -5.91
CA LYS A 420 15.84 -13.57 -4.75
C LYS A 420 15.78 -12.66 -3.54
N LEU A 421 16.02 -11.36 -3.72
CA LEU A 421 15.90 -10.38 -2.63
C LEU A 421 14.46 -10.25 -2.12
N LEU A 422 13.46 -10.14 -2.99
CA LEU A 422 12.06 -9.98 -2.59
C LEU A 422 11.56 -11.21 -1.79
N PHE A 423 11.93 -12.42 -2.20
CA PHE A 423 11.64 -13.64 -1.46
C PHE A 423 12.40 -13.73 -0.13
N THR A 424 13.65 -13.27 -0.08
CA THR A 424 14.39 -13.14 1.19
C THR A 424 13.67 -12.19 2.15
N LEU A 425 13.21 -11.03 1.69
CA LEU A 425 12.45 -10.08 2.51
C LEU A 425 11.12 -10.68 2.97
N ALA A 426 10.38 -11.34 2.06
CA ALA A 426 9.15 -12.05 2.42
C ALA A 426 9.39 -13.09 3.52
N SER A 427 10.50 -13.80 3.43
CA SER A 427 10.88 -14.87 4.37
C SER A 427 11.37 -14.32 5.69
N TYR A 428 11.98 -13.14 5.70
CA TYR A 428 12.35 -12.44 6.93
C TYR A 428 11.10 -12.11 7.76
N ASN A 429 10.03 -11.62 7.13
CA ASN A 429 8.77 -11.30 7.79
C ASN A 429 7.88 -12.52 8.10
N ALA A 430 7.68 -13.42 7.13
CA ALA A 430 6.71 -14.51 7.24
C ALA A 430 7.31 -15.87 7.61
N GLY A 431 8.63 -15.98 7.64
CA GLY A 431 9.36 -17.23 7.78
C GLY A 431 9.61 -17.94 6.43
N PRO A 432 10.82 -18.48 6.21
CA PRO A 432 11.21 -19.05 4.91
C PRO A 432 10.45 -20.33 4.53
N ALA A 433 10.10 -21.17 5.51
CA ALA A 433 9.30 -22.38 5.27
C ALA A 433 7.90 -22.05 4.72
N ARG A 434 7.27 -21.00 5.27
CA ARG A 434 5.98 -20.51 4.83
C ARG A 434 6.05 -19.94 3.42
N VAL A 435 7.06 -19.13 3.11
CA VAL A 435 7.27 -18.59 1.75
C VAL A 435 7.51 -19.71 0.73
N LYS A 436 8.26 -20.76 1.10
CA LYS A 436 8.43 -21.96 0.26
C LYS A 436 7.09 -22.65 -0.05
N GLN A 437 6.18 -22.72 0.92
CA GLN A 437 4.84 -23.25 0.71
C GLN A 437 4.02 -22.37 -0.25
N LEU A 438 4.08 -21.05 -0.11
CA LEU A 438 3.39 -20.11 -1.00
C LEU A 438 3.86 -20.24 -2.45
N ARG A 439 5.17 -20.43 -2.67
CA ARG A 439 5.74 -20.70 -4.00
C ARG A 439 5.17 -21.99 -4.60
N ARG A 440 5.12 -23.08 -3.81
CA ARG A 440 4.53 -24.35 -4.27
C ARG A 440 3.06 -24.20 -4.64
N GLU A 441 2.30 -23.42 -3.88
CA GLU A 441 0.90 -23.15 -4.18
C GLU A 441 0.74 -22.29 -5.44
N ALA A 442 1.54 -21.25 -5.63
CA ALA A 442 1.55 -20.45 -6.85
C ALA A 442 1.72 -21.31 -8.10
N SER A 443 2.67 -22.25 -8.07
CA SER A 443 2.88 -23.20 -9.17
C SER A 443 1.63 -24.07 -9.44
N LYS A 444 0.94 -24.54 -8.40
CA LYS A 444 -0.29 -25.33 -8.54
C LYS A 444 -1.46 -24.54 -9.13
N THR A 445 -1.44 -23.21 -9.01
CA THR A 445 -2.49 -22.32 -9.53
C THR A 445 -2.11 -21.63 -10.84
N GLY A 446 -1.05 -22.09 -11.53
CA GLY A 446 -0.62 -21.54 -12.81
C GLY A 446 0.11 -20.19 -12.73
N LEU A 447 0.56 -19.80 -11.53
CA LEU A 447 1.39 -18.61 -11.30
C LEU A 447 2.87 -19.01 -11.25
N ASP A 448 3.77 -18.07 -11.58
CA ASP A 448 5.21 -18.32 -11.57
C ASP A 448 5.76 -18.34 -10.13
N PRO A 449 6.29 -19.48 -9.63
CA PRO A 449 6.80 -19.59 -8.26
C PRO A 449 8.13 -18.83 -8.03
N ASN A 450 8.73 -18.28 -9.09
CA ASN A 450 10.02 -17.60 -9.09
C ASN A 450 9.90 -16.09 -9.29
N ILE A 451 8.68 -15.58 -9.43
CA ILE A 451 8.37 -14.15 -9.48
C ILE A 451 7.58 -13.77 -8.23
N TRP A 452 8.01 -12.75 -7.50
CA TRP A 452 7.27 -12.26 -6.34
C TRP A 452 6.00 -11.52 -6.79
N PHE A 453 6.18 -10.34 -7.38
CA PHE A 453 5.07 -9.44 -7.72
C PHE A 453 4.11 -10.08 -8.72
N ARG A 454 2.81 -9.90 -8.49
CA ARG A 454 1.72 -10.44 -9.34
C ARG A 454 1.71 -11.96 -9.52
N ASN A 455 2.52 -12.70 -8.75
CA ASN A 455 2.55 -14.17 -8.77
C ASN A 455 2.49 -14.66 -7.32
N VAL A 456 3.62 -14.93 -6.68
CA VAL A 456 3.62 -15.42 -5.29
C VAL A 456 3.04 -14.39 -4.31
N GLU A 457 3.14 -13.09 -4.62
CA GLU A 457 2.47 -12.00 -3.91
C GLU A 457 0.95 -12.20 -3.81
N LEU A 458 0.30 -12.69 -4.87
CA LEU A 458 -1.15 -12.90 -4.89
C LEU A 458 -1.55 -14.05 -3.94
N VAL A 459 -0.76 -15.12 -3.94
CA VAL A 459 -0.95 -16.26 -3.03
C VAL A 459 -0.63 -15.88 -1.59
N ALA A 460 0.41 -15.07 -1.36
CA ALA A 460 0.74 -14.54 -0.04
C ALA A 460 -0.43 -13.71 0.51
N ALA A 461 -0.95 -12.76 -0.29
CA ALA A 461 -2.12 -11.95 0.06
C ALA A 461 -3.34 -12.79 0.44
N LYS A 462 -3.52 -13.96 -0.21
CA LYS A 462 -4.58 -14.93 0.13
C LYS A 462 -4.38 -15.58 1.49
N ARG A 463 -3.23 -16.24 1.64
CA ARG A 463 -3.05 -17.31 2.62
C ARG A 463 -2.60 -16.78 3.96
N ILE A 464 -1.74 -15.77 3.91
CA ILE A 464 -1.06 -15.24 5.09
C ILE A 464 -1.40 -13.76 5.31
N GLY A 465 -2.31 -13.22 4.48
CA GLY A 465 -2.73 -11.84 4.53
C GLY A 465 -1.78 -10.89 3.80
N ARG A 466 -2.13 -9.60 3.83
CA ARG A 466 -1.43 -8.57 3.06
C ARG A 466 -0.19 -8.03 3.77
N GLU A 467 0.07 -8.42 5.02
CA GLU A 467 1.18 -7.91 5.83
C GLU A 467 2.52 -8.14 5.14
N THR A 468 2.86 -9.39 4.80
CA THR A 468 4.12 -9.73 4.13
C THR A 468 4.22 -9.13 2.72
N VAL A 469 3.10 -9.04 2.01
CA VAL A 469 3.04 -8.38 0.71
C VAL A 469 3.39 -6.89 0.83
N GLN A 470 2.79 -6.21 1.80
CA GLN A 470 3.04 -4.81 2.08
C GLN A 470 4.48 -4.59 2.54
N TYR A 471 4.96 -5.45 3.43
CA TYR A 471 6.31 -5.42 3.97
C TYR A 471 7.36 -5.43 2.84
N VAL A 472 7.25 -6.39 1.91
CA VAL A 472 8.16 -6.50 0.77
C VAL A 472 8.04 -5.28 -0.16
N SER A 473 6.81 -4.85 -0.46
CA SER A 473 6.55 -3.66 -1.27
C SER A 473 7.16 -2.40 -0.65
N ASN A 474 6.97 -2.15 0.64
CA ASN A 474 7.50 -0.98 1.35
C ASN A 474 9.03 -0.97 1.35
N ILE A 475 9.66 -2.09 1.70
CA ILE A 475 11.13 -2.17 1.71
C ILE A 475 11.68 -1.96 0.30
N TYR A 476 11.05 -2.54 -0.72
CA TYR A 476 11.46 -2.33 -2.10
C TYR A 476 11.32 -0.85 -2.51
N LYS A 477 10.20 -0.19 -2.16
CA LYS A 477 10.01 1.26 -2.36
C LYS A 477 11.13 2.07 -1.69
N TYR A 478 11.38 1.86 -0.40
CA TYR A 478 12.45 2.54 0.34
C TYR A 478 13.83 2.27 -0.25
N TYR A 479 14.12 1.04 -0.70
CA TYR A 479 15.37 0.70 -1.36
C TYR A 479 15.58 1.49 -2.66
N VAL A 480 14.57 1.52 -3.54
CA VAL A 480 14.63 2.29 -4.80
C VAL A 480 14.89 3.76 -4.50
N VAL A 481 14.18 4.31 -3.53
CA VAL A 481 14.36 5.68 -3.04
C VAL A 481 15.81 5.90 -2.63
N TYR A 482 16.32 5.07 -1.74
CA TYR A 482 17.67 5.16 -1.18
C TYR A 482 18.79 5.02 -2.22
N ARG A 483 18.64 4.16 -3.23
CA ARG A 483 19.60 4.03 -4.35
C ARG A 483 19.70 5.29 -5.19
N ILE A 484 18.56 5.94 -5.44
CA ILE A 484 18.52 7.21 -6.16
C ILE A 484 19.31 8.30 -5.40
N ILE A 485 19.29 8.28 -4.06
CA ILE A 485 20.06 9.22 -3.20
C ILE A 485 21.57 9.07 -3.39
N THR A 486 22.08 7.84 -3.30
CA THR A 486 23.52 7.59 -3.26
C THR A 486 24.16 7.87 -4.61
N ASP A 487 23.49 7.49 -5.69
CA ASP A 487 24.02 7.68 -7.04
C ASP A 487 24.17 9.17 -7.38
N GLN A 488 23.26 10.01 -6.90
CA GLN A 488 23.35 11.46 -7.07
C GLN A 488 24.46 12.09 -6.23
N ARG A 489 24.65 11.64 -4.98
CA ARG A 489 25.74 12.14 -4.11
C ARG A 489 27.13 11.74 -4.61
N THR A 490 27.27 10.53 -5.13
CA THR A 490 28.52 10.06 -5.75
C THR A 490 28.84 10.87 -7.00
N LYS A 491 27.84 11.12 -7.86
CA LYS A 491 28.00 11.99 -9.03
C LYS A 491 28.40 13.41 -8.63
N LYS A 492 27.71 14.03 -7.66
CA LYS A 492 28.02 15.38 -7.18
C LYS A 492 29.45 15.48 -6.60
N LYS A 493 29.89 14.49 -5.79
CA LYS A 493 31.27 14.43 -5.27
C LYS A 493 32.32 14.29 -6.36
N ILE A 494 32.07 13.49 -7.40
CA ILE A 494 32.98 13.36 -8.55
C ILE A 494 33.08 14.67 -9.32
N THR A 495 31.95 15.37 -9.53
CA THR A 495 31.94 16.66 -10.23
C THR A 495 32.65 17.75 -9.43
N THR A 496 32.49 17.80 -8.10
CA THR A 496 33.19 18.77 -7.22
C THR A 496 34.69 18.50 -7.11
N LYS A 497 35.11 17.23 -7.16
CA LYS A 497 36.54 16.85 -7.14
C LYS A 497 37.24 17.09 -8.50
N ALA A 498 36.49 16.97 -9.60
CA ALA A 498 36.98 17.31 -10.94
C ALA A 498 37.16 18.82 -11.14
N THR A 499 36.31 19.65 -10.51
CA THR A 499 36.48 21.12 -10.55
C THR A 499 37.51 21.65 -9.56
N SER A 500 37.87 20.91 -8.50
CA SER A 500 38.96 21.28 -7.58
C SER A 500 40.34 20.88 -8.09
N ASN A 501 40.45 19.88 -8.96
CA ASN A 501 41.72 19.45 -9.56
C ASN A 501 42.08 20.20 -10.87
N ASN A 502 41.16 21.05 -11.36
CA ASN A 502 41.38 21.94 -12.51
C ASN A 502 41.50 23.41 -12.08
N ARG A 503 41.94 23.68 -10.85
CA ARG A 503 42.29 25.01 -10.35
C ARG A 503 43.71 25.02 -9.82
#